data_AF-B1XJL5-F1
#
_entry.id   AF-B1XJL5-F1
#
_cell.length_a   1.000
_cell.length_b   1.000
_cell.length_c   1.000
_cell.angle_alpha   90.00
_cell.angle_beta   90.00
_cell.angle_gamma   90.00
#
_symmetry.space_group_name_H-M   'P 1'
#
loop_
_entity.id
_entity.type
_entity.pdbx_description
1 polymer ?
#
loop_
_entity_poly.entity_id
_entity_poly.type
_entity_poly.pdbx_seq_one_letter_code
_entity_poly.pdbx_strand_id
1 'polypeptide(L)'
;MLLSSCGGGENSPEEAVVPESQPLPTEEIPVENAPQVPNAKNNNSPPKDNLVVQGEPIQNAPADSAAPKITNKTTLEAGAYCYRTEAETIQAIAELLVEPTNDVSGTIEATITNDEAGYYTSYNQRIAGVLDTETLSVAVVTNIENDVQNSQETWTLNRNVFSNGRDMNLKRVSCEEIIALKANRKNNP
;
A
#
# COMPACT_ATOMS: atom_id res chain seq x y z
N MET A 1 -19.36 -63.05 -51.91
CA MET A 1 -20.19 -63.75 -50.90
C MET A 1 -19.59 -63.41 -49.54
N LEU A 2 -20.34 -62.69 -48.69
CA LEU A 2 -21.00 -63.20 -47.47
C LEU A 2 -20.03 -63.43 -46.29
N LEU A 3 -20.26 -62.98 -45.05
CA LEU A 3 -21.04 -61.86 -44.46
C LEU A 3 -20.84 -61.90 -42.92
N SER A 4 -20.82 -60.76 -42.22
CA SER A 4 -21.10 -60.60 -40.76
C SER A 4 -20.13 -61.29 -39.76
N SER A 5 -19.99 -60.92 -38.46
CA SER A 5 -20.63 -59.97 -37.52
C SER A 5 -19.53 -59.33 -36.65
N CYS A 6 -19.56 -58.07 -36.18
CA CYS A 6 -20.53 -57.30 -35.38
C CYS A 6 -20.27 -57.35 -33.86
N GLY A 7 -20.19 -56.17 -33.22
CA GLY A 7 -19.85 -55.93 -31.81
C GLY A 7 -18.95 -54.70 -31.69
N GLY A 8 -19.37 -53.54 -31.17
CA GLY A 8 -20.57 -53.21 -30.40
C GLY A 8 -20.16 -52.88 -28.97
N GLY A 9 -19.95 -51.59 -28.69
CA GLY A 9 -19.42 -51.09 -27.42
C GLY A 9 -19.09 -49.61 -27.53
N GLU A 10 -20.08 -48.77 -27.22
CA GLU A 10 -19.92 -47.32 -27.15
C GLU A 10 -18.95 -46.93 -26.02
N ASN A 11 -18.00 -46.05 -26.30
CA ASN A 11 -17.36 -45.23 -25.27
C ASN A 11 -17.68 -43.77 -25.59
N SER A 12 -18.68 -43.24 -24.87
CA SER A 12 -18.92 -41.80 -24.78
C SER A 12 -17.67 -41.07 -24.26
N PRO A 13 -17.52 -39.76 -24.56
CA PRO A 13 -16.44 -38.98 -23.97
C PRO A 13 -16.55 -38.99 -22.45
N GLU A 14 -15.41 -39.17 -21.78
CA GLU A 14 -15.29 -39.05 -20.33
C GLU A 14 -15.59 -37.58 -19.96
N GLU A 15 -16.73 -37.34 -19.30
CA GLU A 15 -17.10 -35.99 -18.87
C GLU A 15 -16.06 -35.44 -17.89
N ALA A 16 -15.60 -34.22 -18.17
CA ALA A 16 -14.75 -33.49 -17.24
C ALA A 16 -15.54 -33.23 -15.95
N VAL A 17 -15.15 -33.89 -14.86
CA VAL A 17 -15.73 -33.65 -13.53
C VAL A 17 -15.44 -32.21 -13.11
N VAL A 18 -16.47 -31.37 -13.21
CA VAL A 18 -16.46 -30.02 -12.65
C VAL A 18 -16.35 -30.15 -11.12
N PRO A 19 -15.38 -29.50 -10.46
CA PRO A 19 -15.34 -29.49 -9.00
C PRO A 19 -16.53 -28.70 -8.46
N GLU A 20 -17.46 -29.42 -7.83
CA GLU A 20 -18.63 -28.84 -7.18
C GLU A 20 -18.18 -27.88 -6.07
N SER A 21 -18.62 -26.61 -6.15
CA SER A 21 -18.19 -25.58 -5.22
C SER A 21 -18.82 -25.80 -3.84
N GLN A 22 -18.04 -26.29 -2.89
CA GLN A 22 -18.46 -26.40 -1.50
C GLN A 22 -18.71 -25.00 -0.92
N PRO A 23 -19.88 -24.72 -0.31
CA PRO A 23 -20.10 -23.46 0.39
C PRO A 23 -19.19 -23.40 1.63
N LEU A 24 -18.52 -22.25 1.83
CA LEU A 24 -17.77 -22.01 3.07
C LEU A 24 -18.71 -22.07 4.29
N PRO A 25 -18.26 -22.61 5.44
CA PRO A 25 -19.00 -22.48 6.68
C PRO A 25 -19.01 -21.02 7.12
N THR A 26 -20.20 -20.49 7.38
CA THR A 26 -20.38 -19.19 8.03
C THR A 26 -20.07 -19.33 9.52
N GLU A 27 -18.89 -18.88 9.96
CA GLU A 27 -18.68 -18.60 11.38
C GLU A 27 -19.38 -17.29 11.76
N GLU A 28 -20.33 -17.37 12.70
CA GLU A 28 -21.00 -16.21 13.26
C GLU A 28 -20.05 -15.44 14.19
N ILE A 29 -19.80 -14.17 13.89
CA ILE A 29 -19.00 -13.27 14.74
C ILE A 29 -19.84 -12.89 15.98
N PRO A 30 -19.39 -13.17 17.22
CA PRO A 30 -20.08 -12.70 18.42
C PRO A 30 -19.94 -11.18 18.55
N VAL A 31 -21.07 -10.48 18.49
CA VAL A 31 -21.17 -9.06 18.86
C VAL A 31 -21.30 -8.97 20.38
N GLU A 32 -20.25 -8.55 21.09
CA GLU A 32 -20.36 -7.75 22.33
C GLU A 32 -18.96 -7.27 22.82
N ASN A 33 -18.70 -5.96 22.75
CA ASN A 33 -18.28 -5.12 23.90
C ASN A 33 -17.70 -3.77 23.43
N ALA A 34 -18.52 -2.73 23.49
CA ALA A 34 -18.06 -1.35 23.39
C ALA A 34 -17.62 -0.83 24.79
N PRO A 35 -16.55 -0.01 24.89
CA PRO A 35 -16.17 0.60 26.17
C PRO A 35 -17.28 1.53 26.71
N GLN A 36 -17.70 1.31 27.95
CA GLN A 36 -18.69 2.17 28.61
C GLN A 36 -18.06 3.52 28.99
N VAL A 37 -18.66 4.61 28.49
CA VAL A 37 -18.37 5.98 28.94
C VAL A 37 -19.08 6.21 30.29
N PRO A 38 -18.38 6.63 31.36
CA PRO A 38 -19.03 6.96 32.63
C PRO A 38 -19.97 8.15 32.48
N ASN A 39 -21.24 7.92 32.79
CA ASN A 39 -22.34 8.86 32.55
C ASN A 39 -22.33 10.01 33.58
N ALA A 40 -22.12 11.25 33.13
CA ALA A 40 -22.14 12.43 33.99
C ALA A 40 -23.57 12.80 34.39
N LYS A 41 -23.95 12.54 35.65
CA LYS A 41 -25.21 13.07 36.21
C LYS A 41 -25.01 14.45 36.83
N ASN A 42 -25.77 15.39 36.27
CA ASN A 42 -26.03 16.73 36.75
C ASN A 42 -26.79 16.75 38.10
N ASN A 43 -26.55 17.78 38.92
CA ASN A 43 -27.52 18.35 39.88
C ASN A 43 -27.01 19.67 40.48
N ASN A 44 -27.87 20.70 40.47
CA ASN A 44 -27.75 21.98 41.19
C ASN A 44 -28.75 21.93 42.38
N SER A 45 -28.70 22.68 43.48
CA SER A 45 -27.87 23.77 44.05
C SER A 45 -28.40 23.99 45.51
N PRO A 46 -28.02 25.00 46.34
CA PRO A 46 -26.89 25.95 46.38
C PRO A 46 -26.11 25.83 47.76
N PRO A 47 -25.22 26.74 48.20
CA PRO A 47 -24.23 26.44 49.26
C PRO A 47 -24.66 26.79 50.68
N LYS A 48 -24.06 26.12 51.68
CA LYS A 48 -23.95 26.62 53.07
C LYS A 48 -22.66 26.19 53.79
N ASP A 49 -22.11 27.20 54.46
CA ASP A 49 -21.32 27.21 55.70
C ASP A 49 -19.91 26.58 55.78
N ASN A 50 -19.01 27.47 56.17
CA ASN A 50 -17.57 27.34 56.35
C ASN A 50 -17.24 26.73 57.72
N LEU A 51 -16.41 25.67 57.75
CA LEU A 51 -15.80 25.16 58.99
C LEU A 51 -14.33 24.77 58.72
N VAL A 52 -13.43 25.46 59.42
CA VAL A 52 -11.97 25.39 59.25
C VAL A 52 -11.39 24.16 59.97
N VAL A 53 -10.60 23.35 59.27
CA VAL A 53 -9.52 22.53 59.85
C VAL A 53 -8.31 22.59 58.90
N GLN A 54 -7.12 22.78 59.48
CA GLN A 54 -5.85 22.92 58.75
C GLN A 54 -5.20 21.55 58.49
N GLY A 55 -4.57 21.34 57.34
CA GLY A 55 -3.79 20.13 57.07
C GLY A 55 -3.12 20.07 55.69
N GLU A 56 -1.78 20.12 55.70
CA GLU A 56 -0.84 19.57 54.69
C GLU A 56 -0.63 20.31 53.34
N PRO A 57 0.62 20.37 52.82
CA PRO A 57 0.98 21.15 51.63
C PRO A 57 0.83 20.37 50.32
N ILE A 58 0.32 21.03 49.29
CA ILE A 58 0.22 20.46 47.94
C ILE A 58 1.61 20.46 47.29
N GLN A 59 2.07 19.30 46.83
CA GLN A 59 3.32 19.17 46.08
C GLN A 59 3.16 19.77 44.67
N ASN A 60 4.04 20.70 44.30
CA ASN A 60 4.13 21.19 42.93
C ASN A 60 4.67 20.09 42.00
N ALA A 61 3.78 19.41 41.27
CA ALA A 61 4.17 18.61 40.12
C ALA A 61 4.63 19.53 38.97
N PRO A 62 5.79 19.28 38.33
CA PRO A 62 6.21 20.06 37.16
C PRO A 62 5.23 19.88 36.01
N ALA A 63 4.84 20.98 35.36
CA ALA A 63 4.11 20.93 34.10
C ALA A 63 5.07 20.53 32.97
N ASP A 64 5.19 19.22 32.73
CA ASP A 64 5.96 18.70 31.61
C ASP A 64 5.17 18.90 30.30
N SER A 65 5.34 20.10 29.73
CA SER A 65 4.83 20.44 28.41
C SER A 65 5.55 19.61 27.36
N ALA A 66 4.99 18.45 27.04
CA ALA A 66 5.50 17.55 26.02
C ALA A 66 5.55 18.24 24.65
N ALA A 67 6.71 18.83 24.33
CA ALA A 67 7.02 19.28 22.98
C ALA A 67 6.93 18.08 22.02
N PRO A 68 6.40 18.26 20.80
CA PRO A 68 6.35 17.16 19.84
C PRO A 68 7.77 16.69 19.54
N LYS A 69 8.03 15.41 19.85
CA LYS A 69 9.31 14.76 19.59
C LYS A 69 9.47 14.53 18.08
N ILE A 70 9.94 15.55 17.37
CA ILE A 70 10.42 15.43 16.00
C ILE A 70 11.57 14.41 16.02
N THR A 71 11.26 13.17 15.64
CA THR A 71 12.25 12.11 15.53
C THR A 71 12.96 12.26 14.19
N ASN A 72 13.87 13.23 14.13
CA ASN A 72 14.70 13.51 12.95
C ASN A 72 15.61 12.31 12.67
N LYS A 73 15.12 11.38 11.84
CA LYS A 73 15.94 10.35 11.21
C LYS A 73 15.42 9.98 9.81
N THR A 74 15.05 10.98 9.02
CA THR A 74 14.77 10.78 7.59
C THR A 74 16.08 10.58 6.83
N THR A 75 16.17 9.55 5.99
CA THR A 75 17.33 9.33 5.11
C THR A 75 17.27 10.19 3.83
N LEU A 76 16.11 10.77 3.54
CA LEU A 76 15.86 11.69 2.43
C LEU A 76 15.50 13.08 2.93
N GLU A 77 15.90 14.10 2.18
CA GLU A 77 15.46 15.48 2.36
C GLU A 77 14.12 15.67 1.61
N ALA A 78 13.33 16.67 1.97
CA ALA A 78 12.11 16.97 1.21
C ALA A 78 12.45 17.46 -0.21
N GLY A 79 11.73 16.99 -1.22
CA GLY A 79 11.97 17.34 -2.62
C GLY A 79 11.49 16.30 -3.62
N ALA A 80 11.80 16.53 -4.90
CA ALA A 80 11.45 15.64 -6.01
C ALA A 80 12.49 14.52 -6.19
N TYR A 81 12.01 13.29 -6.34
CA TYR A 81 12.85 12.11 -6.50
C TYR A 81 12.45 11.23 -7.68
N CYS A 82 13.36 11.10 -8.65
CA CYS A 82 13.14 10.32 -9.87
C CYS A 82 14.04 9.08 -9.92
N TYR A 83 13.47 7.94 -10.29
CA TYR A 83 14.16 6.66 -10.41
C TYR A 83 13.78 5.95 -11.71
N ARG A 84 14.67 5.10 -12.22
CA ARG A 84 14.47 4.39 -13.49
C ARG A 84 15.10 3.00 -13.47
N THR A 85 14.55 2.10 -14.29
CA THR A 85 15.20 0.83 -14.68
C THR A 85 14.98 0.56 -16.17
N GLU A 86 15.97 -0.07 -16.80
CA GLU A 86 15.95 -0.62 -18.16
C GLU A 86 16.43 -2.08 -18.09
N ALA A 87 15.74 -2.91 -17.32
CA ALA A 87 16.02 -4.34 -17.28
C ALA A 87 15.36 -5.04 -18.48
N GLU A 88 15.89 -6.20 -18.85
CA GLU A 88 15.40 -7.04 -19.96
C GLU A 88 13.89 -7.31 -19.85
N THR A 89 13.42 -7.66 -18.64
CA THR A 89 12.03 -8.02 -18.41
C THR A 89 11.16 -6.90 -17.84
N ILE A 90 11.75 -5.79 -17.40
CA ILE A 90 11.01 -4.65 -16.83
C ILE A 90 11.70 -3.31 -17.12
N GLN A 91 10.94 -2.40 -17.73
CA GLN A 91 11.30 -1.00 -17.88
C GLN A 91 10.34 -0.18 -17.02
N ALA A 92 10.86 0.67 -16.14
CA ALA A 92 10.01 1.48 -15.27
C ALA A 92 10.63 2.85 -14.95
N ILE A 93 9.78 3.84 -14.75
CA ILE A 93 10.11 5.19 -14.29
C ILE A 93 9.22 5.50 -13.09
N ALA A 94 9.82 5.91 -11.97
CA ALA A 94 9.11 6.43 -10.80
C ALA A 94 9.44 7.92 -10.62
N GLU A 95 8.41 8.73 -10.40
CA GLU A 95 8.49 10.15 -10.04
C GLU A 95 7.79 10.36 -8.71
N LEU A 96 8.57 10.70 -7.68
CA LEU A 96 8.13 10.80 -6.29
C LEU A 96 8.33 12.22 -5.76
N LEU A 97 7.50 12.62 -4.81
CA LEU A 97 7.65 13.80 -3.98
C LEU A 97 7.75 13.35 -2.52
N VAL A 98 8.82 13.76 -1.82
CA VAL A 98 8.98 13.58 -0.38
C VAL A 98 8.68 14.92 0.29
N GLU A 99 7.72 14.95 1.20
CA GLU A 99 7.33 16.15 1.95
C GLU A 99 8.13 16.30 3.26
N PRO A 100 8.19 17.50 3.89
CA PRO A 100 8.90 17.71 5.16
C PRO A 100 8.37 16.90 6.35
N THR A 101 7.17 16.34 6.23
CA THR A 101 6.51 15.42 7.18
C THR A 101 6.92 13.96 6.99
N ASN A 102 7.76 13.66 6.00
CA ASN A 102 8.08 12.33 5.48
C ASN A 102 6.91 11.62 4.77
N ASP A 103 5.81 12.32 4.48
CA ASP A 103 4.80 11.84 3.53
C ASP A 103 5.43 11.74 2.13
N VAL A 104 5.11 10.67 1.42
CA VAL A 104 5.61 10.39 0.08
C VAL A 104 4.44 10.13 -0.85
N SER A 105 4.40 10.86 -1.96
CA SER A 105 3.45 10.62 -3.05
C SER A 105 4.18 10.46 -4.38
N GLY A 106 3.56 9.83 -5.37
CA GLY A 106 4.18 9.71 -6.68
C GLY A 106 3.44 8.86 -7.70
N THR A 107 4.04 8.75 -8.87
CA THR A 107 3.58 7.92 -9.99
C THR A 107 4.67 6.99 -10.48
N ILE A 108 4.28 5.80 -10.92
CA ILE A 108 5.17 4.84 -11.59
C ILE A 108 4.55 4.47 -12.93
N GLU A 109 5.32 4.64 -14.00
CA GLU A 109 5.02 4.08 -15.33
C GLU A 109 5.89 2.84 -15.51
N ALA A 110 5.32 1.70 -15.88
CA ALA A 110 6.08 0.47 -16.10
C ALA A 110 5.57 -0.35 -17.29
N THR A 111 6.49 -1.08 -17.90
CA THR A 111 6.26 -2.08 -18.94
C THR A 111 7.00 -3.35 -18.55
N ILE A 112 6.29 -4.48 -18.55
CA ILE A 112 6.87 -5.82 -18.38
C ILE A 112 6.86 -6.52 -19.73
N THR A 113 7.99 -7.13 -20.08
CA THR A 113 8.18 -7.92 -21.29
C THR A 113 8.77 -9.28 -20.90
N ASN A 114 8.24 -10.36 -21.48
CA ASN A 114 8.82 -11.69 -21.38
C ASN A 114 8.60 -12.40 -22.72
N ASP A 115 9.60 -12.30 -23.59
CA ASP A 115 9.57 -12.82 -24.96
C ASP A 115 9.45 -14.34 -24.99
N GLU A 116 10.07 -15.06 -24.03
CA GLU A 116 9.98 -16.53 -23.93
C GLU A 116 8.55 -17.00 -23.65
N ALA A 117 7.81 -16.25 -22.83
CA ALA A 117 6.41 -16.52 -22.49
C ALA A 117 5.41 -15.85 -23.45
N GLY A 118 5.87 -15.04 -24.41
CA GLY A 118 5.01 -14.22 -25.28
C GLY A 118 4.16 -13.19 -24.51
N TYR A 119 4.64 -12.73 -23.35
CA TYR A 119 3.89 -11.86 -22.44
C TYR A 119 4.39 -10.43 -22.49
N TYR A 120 3.47 -9.49 -22.67
CA TYR A 120 3.72 -8.05 -22.64
C TYR A 120 2.58 -7.36 -21.91
N THR A 121 2.89 -6.45 -20.98
CA THR A 121 1.89 -5.58 -20.34
C THR A 121 2.50 -4.24 -19.97
N SER A 122 1.67 -3.21 -19.83
CA SER A 122 2.05 -1.92 -19.27
C SER A 122 1.03 -1.46 -18.24
N TYR A 123 1.51 -0.77 -17.22
CA TYR A 123 0.68 -0.31 -16.12
C TYR A 123 1.15 1.03 -15.55
N ASN A 124 0.21 1.72 -14.89
CA ASN A 124 0.47 2.98 -14.20
C ASN A 124 0.03 2.86 -12.75
N GLN A 125 0.94 3.15 -11.81
CA GLN A 125 0.64 3.20 -10.39
C GLN A 125 0.59 4.64 -9.89
N ARG A 126 -0.33 4.90 -8.95
CA ARG A 126 -0.24 6.03 -8.02
C ARG A 126 0.11 5.50 -6.64
N ILE A 127 0.97 6.19 -5.93
CA ILE A 127 1.37 5.81 -4.58
C ILE A 127 1.21 6.96 -3.59
N ALA A 128 0.85 6.62 -2.36
CA ALA A 128 0.84 7.50 -1.20
C ALA A 128 1.25 6.72 0.05
N GLY A 129 2.17 7.25 0.86
CA GLY A 129 2.73 6.53 2.00
C GLY A 129 3.58 7.42 2.91
N VAL A 130 4.18 6.80 3.92
CA VAL A 130 5.05 7.47 4.89
C VAL A 130 6.42 6.78 4.93
N LEU A 131 7.48 7.57 4.88
CA LEU A 131 8.88 7.11 4.94
C LEU A 131 9.43 7.17 6.38
N ASP A 132 9.83 6.01 6.93
CA ASP A 132 10.63 5.92 8.15
C ASP A 132 12.04 5.40 7.81
N THR A 133 13.07 6.23 8.00
CA THR A 133 14.44 6.03 7.49
C THR A 133 14.50 5.70 6.00
N GLU A 134 14.53 4.41 5.64
CA GLU A 134 14.52 3.90 4.25
C GLU A 134 13.32 2.99 3.95
N THR A 135 12.43 2.77 4.92
CA THR A 135 11.25 1.92 4.82
C THR A 135 10.04 2.78 4.51
N LEU A 136 9.43 2.56 3.35
CA LEU A 136 8.23 3.25 2.88
C LEU A 136 7.01 2.34 3.05
N SER A 137 6.11 2.68 3.97
CA SER A 137 4.80 2.03 4.09
C SER A 137 3.82 2.74 3.17
N VAL A 138 3.28 2.05 2.16
CA VAL A 138 2.66 2.67 0.99
C VAL A 138 1.35 2.01 0.54
N ALA A 139 0.33 2.82 0.31
CA ALA A 139 -0.87 2.44 -0.43
C ALA A 139 -0.62 2.64 -1.93
N VAL A 140 -0.94 1.63 -2.74
CA VAL A 140 -0.65 1.58 -4.17
C VAL A 140 -1.95 1.35 -4.93
N VAL A 141 -2.21 2.19 -5.94
CA VAL A 141 -3.32 2.03 -6.89
C VAL A 141 -2.74 1.75 -8.27
N THR A 142 -2.79 0.50 -8.69
CA THR A 142 -2.28 0.03 -10.00
C THR A 142 -3.42 0.01 -11.01
N ASN A 143 -3.17 0.59 -12.19
CA ASN A 143 -4.10 0.58 -13.32
C ASN A 143 -3.43 -0.23 -14.45
N ILE A 144 -4.02 -1.37 -14.80
CA ILE A 144 -3.55 -2.26 -15.88
C ILE A 144 -4.69 -2.35 -16.90
N GLU A 145 -4.52 -1.76 -18.07
CA GLU A 145 -5.55 -1.66 -19.10
C GLU A 145 -6.88 -1.08 -18.57
N ASN A 146 -7.87 -1.93 -18.27
CA ASN A 146 -9.18 -1.57 -17.72
C ASN A 146 -9.40 -2.04 -16.27
N ASP A 147 -8.40 -2.67 -15.64
CA ASP A 147 -8.45 -3.16 -14.26
C ASP A 147 -7.76 -2.20 -13.29
N VAL A 148 -8.28 -2.11 -12.06
CA VAL A 148 -7.79 -1.24 -10.99
C VAL A 148 -7.58 -2.06 -9.72
N GLN A 149 -6.31 -2.25 -9.37
CA GLN A 149 -5.89 -3.05 -8.22
C GLN A 149 -5.38 -2.14 -7.12
N ASN A 150 -5.74 -2.45 -5.87
CA ASN A 150 -5.35 -1.67 -4.70
C ASN A 150 -4.58 -2.58 -3.73
N SER A 151 -3.39 -2.16 -3.29
CA SER A 151 -2.57 -2.88 -2.32
C SER A 151 -2.03 -1.94 -1.23
N GLN A 152 -1.68 -2.52 -0.09
CA GLN A 152 -0.85 -1.89 0.93
C GLN A 152 0.46 -2.68 0.99
N GLU A 153 1.59 -2.01 0.79
CA GLU A 153 2.91 -2.63 0.69
C GLU A 153 3.95 -1.91 1.56
N THR A 154 5.11 -2.56 1.72
CA THR A 154 6.29 -2.01 2.40
C THR A 154 7.46 -2.08 1.43
N TRP A 155 7.94 -0.93 1.00
CA TRP A 155 8.98 -0.78 -0.03
C TRP A 155 10.24 -0.12 0.56
N THR A 156 11.36 -0.18 -0.16
CA THR A 156 12.60 0.54 0.17
C THR A 156 12.71 1.80 -0.66
N LEU A 157 12.96 2.95 -0.01
CA LEU A 157 13.17 4.24 -0.64
C LEU A 157 14.34 4.97 0.04
N ASN A 158 15.43 5.18 -0.71
CA ASN A 158 16.58 5.97 -0.28
C ASN A 158 17.16 6.81 -1.43
N ARG A 159 18.26 7.54 -1.20
CA ARG A 159 18.84 8.48 -2.18
C ARG A 159 19.20 7.83 -3.52
N ASN A 160 19.50 6.53 -3.53
CA ASN A 160 20.07 5.82 -4.68
C ASN A 160 19.13 4.77 -5.29
N VAL A 161 18.21 4.22 -4.48
CA VAL A 161 17.36 3.08 -4.84
C VAL A 161 15.92 3.31 -4.42
N PHE A 162 15.01 2.89 -5.29
CA PHE A 162 13.59 2.68 -4.99
C PHE A 162 13.22 1.25 -5.38
N SER A 163 12.68 0.46 -4.45
CA SER A 163 12.42 -0.96 -4.70
C SER A 163 11.23 -1.54 -3.92
N ASN A 164 10.50 -2.46 -4.55
CA ASN A 164 9.43 -3.24 -3.92
C ASN A 164 9.94 -4.56 -3.27
N GLY A 165 11.25 -4.79 -3.24
CA GLY A 165 11.87 -6.02 -2.75
C GLY A 165 11.73 -7.25 -3.67
N ARG A 166 11.17 -7.07 -4.87
CA ARG A 166 10.90 -8.12 -5.86
C ARG A 166 11.56 -7.77 -7.20
N ASP A 167 10.75 -7.42 -8.19
CA ASP A 167 11.05 -7.12 -9.59
C ASP A 167 11.37 -5.64 -9.85
N MET A 168 10.73 -4.72 -9.12
CA MET A 168 11.06 -3.30 -9.19
C MET A 168 12.30 -3.00 -8.35
N ASN A 169 13.44 -2.77 -9.01
CA ASN A 169 14.65 -2.20 -8.41
C ASN A 169 15.16 -1.04 -9.26
N LEU A 170 14.63 0.16 -9.02
CA LEU A 170 14.92 1.35 -9.81
C LEU A 170 16.10 2.12 -9.20
N LYS A 171 16.98 2.64 -10.06
CA LYS A 171 18.13 3.46 -9.67
C LYS A 171 17.83 4.94 -9.79
N ARG A 172 18.46 5.74 -8.95
CA ARG A 172 18.38 7.21 -8.99
C ARG A 172 18.83 7.74 -10.35
N VAL A 173 18.02 8.62 -10.93
CA VAL A 173 18.36 9.45 -12.10
C VAL A 173 18.08 10.93 -11.80
N SER A 174 18.44 11.82 -12.71
CA SER A 174 17.97 13.22 -12.63
C SER A 174 16.51 13.31 -13.04
N CYS A 175 15.75 14.25 -12.46
CA CYS A 175 14.35 14.43 -12.88
C CYS A 175 14.27 15.14 -14.25
N GLU A 176 15.27 15.95 -14.57
CA GLU A 176 15.47 16.61 -15.85
C GLU A 176 15.63 15.59 -16.99
N GLU A 177 16.34 14.48 -16.75
CA GLU A 177 16.44 13.34 -17.68
C GLU A 177 15.07 12.69 -17.91
N ILE A 178 14.30 12.42 -16.85
CA ILE A 178 12.94 11.86 -16.98
C ILE A 178 12.03 12.78 -17.79
N ILE A 179 12.07 14.09 -17.52
CA ILE A 179 11.31 15.10 -18.27
C ILE A 179 11.69 15.08 -19.76
N ALA A 180 12.99 15.03 -20.08
CA ALA A 180 13.47 14.96 -21.46
C ALA A 180 13.06 13.65 -22.16
N LEU A 181 13.18 12.50 -21.48
CA LEU A 181 12.74 11.19 -21.99
C LEU A 181 11.23 11.16 -22.27
N LYS A 182 10.41 11.70 -21.37
CA LYS A 182 8.94 11.79 -21.55
C LYS A 182 8.56 12.75 -22.68
N ALA A 183 9.25 13.88 -22.81
CA ALA A 183 9.05 14.81 -23.92
C ALA A 183 9.36 14.14 -25.28
N ASN A 184 10.44 13.38 -25.37
CA ASN A 184 10.82 12.65 -26.59
C ASN A 184 9.79 11.57 -26.94
N ARG A 185 9.31 10.77 -25.98
CA ARG A 185 8.22 9.79 -26.21
C ARG A 185 6.95 10.46 -26.75
N LYS A 186 6.57 11.61 -26.22
CA LYS A 186 5.39 12.36 -26.69
C LYS A 186 5.51 12.88 -28.13
N ASN A 187 6.73 13.15 -28.58
CA ASN A 187 7.01 13.65 -29.93
C ASN A 187 7.19 12.54 -30.98
N ASN A 188 7.29 11.28 -30.55
CA ASN A 188 7.43 10.10 -31.40
C ASN A 188 6.56 8.95 -30.84
N PRO A 189 5.22 9.06 -31.00
CA PRO A 189 4.24 8.11 -30.45
C PRO A 189 4.18 6.77 -31.20
#